data_AF-A0A2J8VMV5-F1
#
_entry.id   AF-A0A2J8VMV5-F1
#
_cell.length_a   1.000
_cell.length_b   1.000
_cell.length_c   1.000
_cell.angle_alpha   90.00
_cell.angle_beta   90.00
_cell.angle_gamma   90.00
#
_symmetry.space_group_name_H-M   'P 1'
#
loop_
_entity.id
_entity.type
_entity.pdbx_description
1 polymer ?
#
loop_
_entity_poly.entity_id
_entity_poly.type
_entity_poly.pdbx_seq_one_letter_code
_entity_poly.pdbx_strand_id
1 'polypeptide(L)'
;RYQACRFGQVPDQPAGLRLFTVQIPHKRLRQPPPCYLTAWDGSNFLPLRTKSCGHEVVSCLNVSESGTFLGLGTVTGSVAIYIAFSLQGVFLCGSCSCCVLGLLL
;
A
#
# COMPACT_ATOMS: atom_id res chain seq x y z
N ARG A 1 6.48 11.65 -4.63
CA ARG A 1 5.04 12.00 -4.69
C ARG A 1 4.26 10.99 -3.87
N TYR A 2 3.36 11.44 -3.01
CA TYR A 2 2.37 10.54 -2.41
C TYR A 2 1.28 10.22 -3.44
N GLN A 3 1.01 8.95 -3.65
CA GLN A 3 -0.03 8.46 -4.54
C GLN A 3 -0.82 7.37 -3.81
N ALA A 4 -2.13 7.35 -4.05
CA ALA A 4 -3.10 6.48 -3.39
C ALA A 4 -3.07 6.58 -1.85
N CYS A 5 -4.09 7.23 -1.31
CA CYS A 5 -4.34 7.30 0.13
C CYS A 5 -5.65 6.57 0.44
N ARG A 6 -5.64 5.71 1.46
CA ARG A 6 -6.83 4.98 1.91
C ARG A 6 -6.85 4.88 3.41
N PHE A 7 -8.02 5.09 3.99
CA PHE A 7 -8.26 4.77 5.39
C PHE A 7 -8.70 3.31 5.51
N GLY A 8 -8.29 2.65 6.58
CA GLY A 8 -8.80 1.37 7.02
C GLY A 8 -9.19 1.43 8.48
N GLN A 9 -10.17 0.62 8.89
CA GLN A 9 -10.44 0.42 10.30
C GLN A 9 -9.27 -0.33 10.95
N VAL A 10 -9.03 -0.03 12.22
CA VAL A 10 -8.08 -0.79 13.03
C VAL A 10 -8.84 -1.96 13.64
N PRO A 11 -8.43 -3.22 13.38
CA PRO A 11 -9.01 -4.36 14.05
C PRO A 11 -9.00 -4.15 15.58
N ASP A 12 -10.08 -4.53 16.25
CA ASP A 12 -10.28 -4.40 17.70
C ASP A 12 -10.48 -2.96 18.23
N GLN A 13 -10.52 -1.94 17.34
CA GLN A 13 -10.79 -0.54 17.72
C GLN A 13 -11.90 0.06 16.83
N PRO A 14 -13.17 0.06 17.27
CA PRO A 14 -14.29 0.46 16.41
C PRO A 14 -14.27 1.94 15.98
N ALA A 15 -13.59 2.81 16.73
CA ALA A 15 -13.35 4.21 16.35
C ALA A 15 -11.93 4.43 15.79
N GLY A 16 -11.09 3.40 15.77
CA GLY A 16 -9.71 3.48 15.33
C GLY A 16 -9.62 3.46 13.81
N LEU A 17 -9.02 4.51 13.24
CA LEU A 17 -8.71 4.56 11.82
C LEU A 17 -7.20 4.58 11.62
N ARG A 18 -6.77 3.96 10.52
CA ARG A 18 -5.39 3.99 10.05
C ARG A 18 -5.37 4.51 8.63
N LEU A 19 -4.52 5.48 8.38
CA LEU A 19 -4.28 5.98 7.04
C LEU A 19 -3.11 5.21 6.42
N PHE A 20 -3.25 4.84 5.16
CA PHE A 20 -2.19 4.22 4.37
C PHE A 20 -1.89 5.08 3.16
N THR A 21 -0.62 5.28 2.87
CA THR A 21 -0.15 6.03 1.70
C THR A 21 1.01 5.35 1.04
N VAL A 22 1.12 5.50 -0.28
CA VAL A 22 2.32 5.08 -1.02
C VAL A 22 3.13 6.29 -1.45
N GLN A 23 4.44 6.23 -1.26
CA GLN A 23 5.41 7.19 -1.75
C GLN A 23 6.09 6.63 -3.01
N ILE A 24 5.90 7.34 -4.11
CA ILE A 24 6.52 7.03 -5.40
C ILE A 24 7.57 8.11 -5.70
N PRO A 25 8.86 7.74 -5.86
CA PRO A 25 9.91 8.70 -6.19
C PRO A 25 9.65 9.41 -7.53
N HIS A 26 9.90 10.72 -7.57
CA HIS A 26 9.64 11.53 -8.77
C HIS A 26 10.70 11.30 -9.87
N LYS A 27 11.97 11.14 -9.49
CA LYS A 27 13.07 10.89 -10.43
C LYS A 27 13.41 9.41 -10.40
N ARG A 28 13.17 8.71 -11.52
CA ARG A 28 13.51 7.30 -11.72
C ARG A 28 14.70 7.22 -12.68
N LEU A 29 15.91 7.27 -12.12
CA LEU A 29 17.17 7.09 -12.85
C LEU A 29 17.40 5.59 -13.14
N ARG A 30 18.56 5.22 -13.71
CA ARG A 30 18.91 3.83 -14.08
C ARG A 30 18.70 2.79 -12.96
N GLN A 31 18.80 3.19 -11.69
CA GLN A 31 18.34 2.42 -10.54
C GLN A 31 17.30 3.26 -9.77
N PRO A 32 16.00 3.03 -9.99
CA PRO A 32 14.98 3.81 -9.30
C PRO A 32 14.99 3.45 -7.82
N PRO A 33 14.93 4.44 -6.91
CA PRO A 33 14.70 4.15 -5.49
C PRO A 33 13.36 3.41 -5.31
N PRO A 34 13.22 2.60 -4.25
CA PRO A 34 12.01 1.83 -4.02
C PRO A 34 10.82 2.74 -3.75
N CYS A 35 9.63 2.24 -4.04
CA CYS A 35 8.39 2.80 -3.53
C CYS A 35 8.24 2.42 -2.05
N TYR A 36 7.63 3.29 -1.26
CA TYR A 36 7.40 3.03 0.16
C TYR A 36 5.92 3.03 0.50
N LEU A 37 5.48 2.06 1.29
CA LEU A 37 4.17 2.05 1.94
C LEU A 37 4.33 2.55 3.36
N THR A 38 3.52 3.54 3.73
CA THR A 38 3.50 4.12 5.07
C THR A 38 2.12 3.97 5.67
N ALA A 39 2.08 3.45 6.89
CA ALA A 39 0.92 3.47 7.77
C ALA A 39 1.04 4.64 8.74
N TRP A 40 -0.05 5.37 8.92
CA TRP A 40 -0.15 6.54 9.77
C TRP A 40 -1.30 6.36 10.75
N ASP A 41 -1.14 6.92 11.94
CA ASP A 41 -2.24 7.05 12.88
C ASP A 41 -3.31 7.97 12.28
N GLY A 42 -4.56 7.50 12.23
CA GLY A 42 -5.68 8.23 11.64
C GLY A 42 -6.14 9.44 12.44
N SER A 43 -5.73 9.57 13.71
CA SER A 43 -6.15 10.68 14.57
C SER A 43 -5.16 11.85 14.55
N ASN A 44 -3.86 11.58 14.66
CA ASN A 44 -2.82 12.63 14.74
C ASN A 44 -1.92 12.68 13.49
N PHE A 45 -2.13 11.79 12.51
CA PHE A 45 -1.36 11.71 11.26
C PHE A 45 0.15 11.50 11.46
N LEU A 46 0.55 10.89 12.57
CA LEU A 46 1.94 10.51 12.79
C LEU A 46 2.26 9.19 12.05
N PRO A 47 3.43 9.09 11.40
CA PRO A 47 3.84 7.87 10.73
C PRO A 47 4.12 6.79 11.77
N LEU A 48 3.36 5.69 11.69
CA LEU A 48 3.53 4.55 12.58
C LEU A 48 4.60 3.59 12.04
N ARG A 49 4.50 3.26 10.74
CA ARG A 49 5.37 2.27 10.10
C ARG A 49 5.59 2.61 8.64
N THR A 50 6.82 2.42 8.16
CA THR A 50 7.19 2.60 6.75
C THR A 50 7.94 1.36 6.27
N LYS A 51 7.55 0.82 5.12
CA LYS A 51 8.21 -0.33 4.48
C LYS A 51 8.42 -0.10 3.00
N SER A 52 9.52 -0.63 2.47
CA SER A 52 9.77 -0.64 1.03
C SER A 52 8.90 -1.69 0.34
N CYS A 53 8.21 -1.30 -0.72
CA CYS A 53 7.35 -2.17 -1.54
C CYS A 53 8.02 -2.60 -2.85
N GLY A 54 9.35 -2.49 -2.93
CA GLY A 54 10.13 -2.81 -4.11
C GLY A 54 10.26 -1.65 -5.09
N HIS A 55 10.82 -1.96 -6.27
CA HIS A 55 11.16 -0.98 -7.30
C HIS A 55 10.10 -0.86 -8.40
N GLU A 56 8.94 -1.49 -8.26
CA GLU A 56 7.85 -1.30 -9.22
C GLU A 56 7.03 -0.06 -8.88
N VAL A 57 6.49 0.61 -9.91
CA VAL A 57 5.61 1.76 -9.67
C VAL A 57 4.25 1.22 -9.24
N VAL A 58 3.79 1.66 -8.08
CA VAL A 58 2.45 1.35 -7.59
C VAL A 58 1.42 2.16 -8.37
N SER A 59 0.41 1.48 -8.90
CA SER A 59 -0.72 2.10 -9.60
C SER A 59 -1.89 2.35 -8.66
N CYS A 60 -2.20 1.40 -7.77
CA CYS A 60 -3.34 1.48 -6.86
C CYS A 60 -3.04 0.83 -5.49
N LEU A 61 -3.75 1.29 -4.47
CA LEU A 61 -3.76 0.76 -3.11
C LEU A 61 -5.23 0.60 -2.70
N ASN A 62 -5.56 -0.55 -2.10
CA ASN A 62 -6.84 -0.74 -1.42
C ASN A 62 -6.65 -1.42 -0.05
N VAL A 63 -7.63 -1.26 0.83
CA VAL A 63 -7.69 -1.85 2.16
C VAL A 63 -8.89 -2.79 2.19
N SER A 64 -8.75 -3.96 2.81
CA SER A 64 -9.87 -4.87 3.03
C SER A 64 -10.92 -4.22 3.92
N GLU A 65 -12.18 -4.61 3.80
CA GLU A 65 -13.28 -4.09 4.61
C GLU A 65 -13.01 -4.24 6.12
N SER A 66 -12.42 -5.37 6.53
CA SER A 66 -12.00 -5.65 7.90
C SER A 66 -10.80 -4.83 8.40
N GLY A 67 -10.11 -4.11 7.51
CA GLY A 67 -8.90 -3.36 7.85
C GLY A 67 -7.67 -4.21 8.15
N THR A 68 -7.74 -5.54 7.99
CA THR A 68 -6.64 -6.47 8.30
C THR A 68 -5.60 -6.56 7.18
N PHE A 69 -6.02 -6.41 5.92
CA PHE A 69 -5.17 -6.59 4.76
C PHE A 69 -5.14 -5.35 3.87
N LEU A 70 -4.01 -5.18 3.17
CA LEU A 70 -3.79 -4.14 2.18
C LEU A 70 -3.41 -4.82 0.87
N GLY A 71 -4.04 -4.39 -0.22
CA GLY A 71 -3.65 -4.80 -1.56
C GLY A 71 -2.98 -3.65 -2.28
N LEU A 72 -1.86 -3.95 -2.92
CA LEU A 72 -1.08 -3.05 -3.74
C LEU A 72 -1.01 -3.61 -5.15
N GLY A 73 -1.42 -2.79 -6.12
CA GLY A 73 -1.28 -3.10 -7.54
C GLY A 73 -0.14 -2.29 -8.14
N THR A 74 0.65 -2.91 -9.02
CA THR A 74 1.73 -2.25 -9.74
C THR A 74 1.37 -2.05 -11.21
N VAL A 75 2.01 -1.07 -11.85
CA VAL A 75 1.84 -0.79 -13.28
C VAL A 75 2.26 -1.96 -14.18
N THR A 76 3.11 -2.85 -13.69
CA THR A 76 3.55 -4.08 -14.39
C THR A 76 2.50 -5.18 -14.32
N GLY A 77 1.40 -4.97 -13.60
CA GLY A 77 0.29 -5.92 -13.48
C GLY A 77 0.42 -6.89 -12.30
N SER A 78 1.46 -6.74 -11.46
CA SER A 78 1.61 -7.55 -10.26
C SER A 78 0.75 -7.03 -9.11
N VAL A 79 0.33 -7.94 -8.24
CA VAL A 79 -0.47 -7.61 -7.05
C VAL A 79 0.22 -8.15 -5.81
N ALA A 80 0.41 -7.30 -4.81
CA ALA A 80 1.01 -7.65 -3.53
C ALA A 80 0.02 -7.42 -2.39
N ILE A 81 -0.11 -8.39 -1.48
CA ILE A 81 -0.96 -8.32 -0.30
C ILE A 81 -0.08 -8.17 0.93
N TYR A 82 -0.41 -7.20 1.78
CA TYR A 82 0.29 -6.89 3.02
C TYR A 82 -0.66 -6.98 4.21
N ILE A 83 -0.14 -7.30 5.39
CA ILE A 83 -0.87 -7.20 6.65
C ILE A 83 -0.88 -5.73 7.08
N ALA A 84 -2.06 -5.13 7.27
CA ALA A 84 -2.23 -3.72 7.62
C ALA A 84 -1.57 -3.33 8.96
N PHE A 85 -1.46 -4.30 9.88
CA PHE A 85 -0.76 -4.11 11.15
C PHE A 85 0.75 -3.93 10.97
N SER A 86 1.43 -4.88 10.33
CA SER A 86 2.90 -4.94 10.26
C SER A 86 3.50 -4.39 8.97
N LEU A 87 2.68 -4.14 7.95
CA LEU A 87 3.10 -3.89 6.57
C LEU A 87 4.05 -4.98 6.03
N GLN A 88 3.86 -6.22 6.48
CA GLN A 88 4.60 -7.37 5.98
C GLN A 88 3.85 -7.98 4.80
N GLY A 89 4.55 -8.19 3.69
CA GLY A 89 4.00 -8.84 2.49
C GLY A 89 3.77 -10.33 2.75
N VAL A 90 2.58 -10.82 2.43
CA VAL A 90 2.16 -12.22 2.63
C VAL A 90 2.02 -12.94 1.29
N PHE A 91 1.59 -12.23 0.26
CA PHE A 91 1.29 -12.84 -1.03
C PHE A 91 1.65 -11.89 -2.17
N LEU A 92 2.26 -12.46 -3.22
CA LEU A 92 2.56 -11.77 -4.47
C LEU A 92 1.96 -12.59 -5.61
N CYS A 93 0.94 -12.06 -6.28
CA CYS A 93 0.35 -12.68 -7.46
C CYS A 93 1.03 -12.16 -8.73
N GLY A 94 1.39 -13.09 -9.61
CA GLY A 94 2.04 -12.83 -10.89
C GLY A 94 1.16 -12.06 -11.86
N SER A 95 1.84 -11.38 -12.79
CA SER A 95 1.35 -10.27 -13.60
C SER A 95 0.08 -10.58 -14.41
N CYS A 96 -0.97 -9.79 -14.23
CA CYS A 96 -2.01 -9.66 -15.25
C CYS A 96 -1.46 -8.90 -16.47
N SER A 97 -1.95 -9.22 -17.68
CA SER A 97 -1.57 -8.57 -18.95
C SER A 97 -1.80 -7.05 -18.96
N CYS A 98 -2.60 -6.52 -18.04
CA CYS A 98 -2.97 -5.11 -17.91
C CYS A 98 -2.49 -4.50 -16.58
N CYS A 99 -2.23 -3.18 -16.58
CA CYS A 99 -1.95 -2.43 -15.36
C CYS A 99 -3.11 -2.60 -14.37
N VAL A 100 -2.81 -2.90 -13.09
CA VAL A 100 -3.86 -3.06 -12.08
C VAL A 100 -4.41 -1.67 -11.74
N LEU A 101 -5.66 -1.38 -12.12
CA LEU A 101 -6.31 -0.07 -11.92
C LEU A 101 -7.22 -0.04 -10.68
N GLY A 102 -7.59 -1.20 -10.15
CA GLY A 102 -8.41 -1.35 -8.96
C GLY A 102 -8.27 -2.74 -8.36
N LEU A 103 -8.49 -2.83 -7.05
CA LEU A 103 -8.47 -4.08 -6.28
C LEU A 103 -9.80 -4.18 -5.54
N LEU A 104 -10.57 -5.24 -5.73
CA LEU A 104 -11.62 -5.64 -4.78
C LEU A 104 -10.94 -6.56 -3.76
N LEU A 105 -10.92 -6.13 -2.50
CA LEU A 105 -10.40 -6.89 -1.36
C LEU A 105 -11.53 -7.11 -0.36
#